data_AF-A0A2M6YTR8-F1
#
_entry.id   AF-A0A2M6YTR8-F1
#
_cell.length_a   1.000
_cell.length_b   1.000
_cell.length_c   1.000
_cell.angle_alpha   90.00
_cell.angle_beta   90.00
_cell.angle_gamma   90.00
#
_symmetry.space_group_name_H-M   'P 1'
#
loop_
_entity.id
_entity.type
_entity.pdbx_description
1 polymer ?
#
loop_
_entity_poly.entity_id
_entity_poly.type
_entity_poly.pdbx_seq_one_letter_code
_entity_poly.pdbx_strand_id
1 'polypeptide(L)'
;VLGRLSHSTIGKVDILKVPHHGSKNGLTKKFLDLADPSTAVISVGKNNSYGHPSKEVLDMLKAKNIKIRRTDEEGDIVFKLKD
;
A
#
# COMPACT_ATOMS: atom_id res chain seq x y z
N VAL A 1 4.97 -28.28 20.19
CA VAL A 1 4.48 -28.14 18.79
C VAL A 1 4.73 -26.71 18.34
N LEU A 2 5.87 -26.45 17.69
CA LEU A 2 6.14 -25.16 17.05
C LEU A 2 5.33 -25.14 15.75
N GLY A 3 4.14 -24.56 15.80
CA GLY A 3 3.26 -24.42 14.64
C GLY A 3 3.94 -23.60 13.56
N ARG A 4 4.31 -24.24 12.44
CA ARG A 4 4.65 -23.53 11.21
C ARG A 4 3.40 -22.77 10.78
N LEU A 5 3.46 -21.45 10.79
CA LEU A 5 2.51 -20.63 10.03
C LEU A 5 2.65 -21.06 8.56
N SER A 6 1.61 -21.70 8.03
CA SER A 6 1.55 -22.05 6.60
C SER A 6 1.65 -20.75 5.81
N HIS A 7 2.69 -20.63 4.99
CA HIS A 7 2.84 -19.52 4.05
C HIS A 7 1.72 -19.63 3.02
N SER A 8 0.58 -18.99 3.30
CA SER A 8 -0.37 -18.66 2.25
C SER A 8 0.34 -17.65 1.36
N THR A 9 0.62 -18.01 0.12
CA THR A 9 1.14 -17.07 -0.87
C THR A 9 0.05 -16.04 -1.13
N ILE A 10 0.30 -14.80 -0.72
CA ILE A 10 -0.47 -13.66 -1.19
C ILE A 10 -0.23 -13.65 -2.71
N GLY A 11 -1.27 -13.93 -3.49
CA GLY A 11 -1.22 -13.84 -4.94
C GLY A 11 -1.18 -12.36 -5.37
N LYS A 12 -1.17 -12.14 -6.68
CA LYS A 12 -1.26 -10.79 -7.23
C LYS A 12 -2.48 -10.06 -6.68
N VAL A 13 -2.30 -8.81 -6.27
CA VAL A 13 -3.32 -7.94 -5.70
C VAL A 13 -3.71 -6.85 -6.70
N ASP A 14 -4.99 -6.57 -6.89
CA ASP A 14 -5.39 -5.44 -7.73
C ASP A 14 -5.21 -4.10 -7.00
N ILE A 15 -5.63 -4.05 -5.74
CA ILE A 15 -5.65 -2.85 -4.90
C ILE A 15 -5.03 -3.14 -3.54
N LEU A 16 -3.92 -2.48 -3.22
CA LEU A 16 -3.30 -2.48 -1.89
C LEU A 16 -3.72 -1.23 -1.11
N LYS A 17 -4.39 -1.40 0.03
CA LYS A 17 -4.44 -0.33 1.04
C LYS A 17 -3.07 -0.23 1.71
N VAL A 18 -2.38 0.87 1.54
CA VAL A 18 -1.05 1.08 2.12
C VAL A 18 -1.17 1.12 3.66
N PRO A 19 -0.41 0.29 4.38
CA PRO A 19 -0.45 0.26 5.83
C PRO A 19 -0.03 1.59 6.45
N HIS A 20 -0.62 1.91 7.60
CA HIS A 20 -0.19 3.01 8.47
C HIS A 20 0.00 4.35 7.74
N HIS A 21 -0.97 4.72 6.88
CA HIS A 21 -0.98 6.00 6.16
C HIS A 21 0.27 6.27 5.27
N GLY A 22 1.05 5.23 4.95
CA GLY A 22 2.33 5.36 4.24
C GLY A 22 3.52 5.69 5.15
N SER A 23 3.48 5.27 6.41
CA SER A 23 4.64 5.31 7.30
C SER A 23 5.77 4.42 6.78
N LYS A 24 7.03 4.86 6.95
CA LYS A 24 8.24 4.10 6.55
C LYS A 24 8.33 2.71 7.20
N ASN A 25 7.71 2.52 8.36
CA ASN A 25 7.75 1.24 9.09
C ASN A 25 6.59 0.30 8.72
N GLY A 26 5.63 0.75 7.89
CA GLY A 26 4.41 0.00 7.60
C GLY A 26 4.48 -0.90 6.35
N LEU A 27 5.46 -0.67 5.47
CA LEU A 27 5.53 -1.32 4.17
C LEU A 27 6.97 -1.73 3.87
N THR A 28 7.15 -2.92 3.29
CA THR A 28 8.47 -3.43 2.90
C THR A 28 8.49 -3.80 1.42
N LYS A 29 9.68 -3.74 0.80
CA LYS A 29 9.88 -4.20 -0.58
C LYS A 29 9.44 -5.65 -0.76
N LYS A 30 9.85 -6.54 0.16
CA LYS A 30 9.47 -7.96 0.16
C LYS A 30 7.96 -8.16 0.12
N PHE A 31 7.20 -7.36 0.86
CA PHE A 31 5.74 -7.43 0.81
C PHE A 31 5.20 -6.99 -0.55
N LEU A 32 5.70 -5.90 -1.13
CA LEU A 32 5.31 -5.44 -2.47
C LEU A 32 5.71 -6.43 -3.58
N ASP A 33 6.84 -7.13 -3.42
CA ASP A 33 7.28 -8.18 -4.35
C ASP A 33 6.31 -9.37 -4.34
N LEU A 34 5.81 -9.74 -3.15
CA LEU A 34 4.87 -10.85 -3.00
C LEU A 34 3.46 -10.48 -3.47
N ALA A 35 2.97 -9.30 -3.08
CA ALA A 35 1.62 -8.87 -3.38
C ALA A 35 1.44 -8.32 -4.82
N ASP A 36 2.52 -7.86 -5.46
CA ASP A 36 2.55 -7.27 -6.81
C ASP A 36 1.32 -6.38 -7.14
N PRO A 37 1.03 -5.34 -6.34
CA PRO A 37 -0.22 -4.61 -6.46
C PRO A 37 -0.26 -3.72 -7.71
N SER A 38 -1.39 -3.69 -8.42
CA SER A 38 -1.55 -2.77 -9.56
C SER A 38 -1.82 -1.32 -9.11
N THR A 39 -2.57 -1.14 -8.03
CA THR A 39 -2.89 0.17 -7.42
C THR A 39 -2.60 0.14 -5.92
N ALA A 40 -2.03 1.21 -5.38
CA ALA A 40 -1.85 1.44 -3.95
C ALA A 40 -2.66 2.66 -3.50
N VAL A 41 -3.46 2.50 -2.44
CA VAL A 41 -4.30 3.54 -1.85
C VAL A 41 -3.73 3.94 -0.50
N ILE A 42 -3.37 5.21 -0.38
CA ILE A 42 -2.88 5.81 0.87
C ILE A 42 -4.02 6.64 1.45
N SER A 43 -4.66 6.11 2.49
CA SER A 43 -5.56 6.89 3.31
C SER A 43 -4.72 7.78 4.22
N VAL A 44 -4.76 9.09 4.01
CA VAL A 44 -3.99 10.09 4.74
C VAL A 44 -4.73 11.44 4.72
N GLY A 45 -4.56 12.24 5.78
CA GLY A 45 -5.19 13.55 5.88
C GLY A 45 -4.38 14.64 5.17
N LYS A 46 -5.07 15.69 4.68
CA LYS A 46 -4.43 16.89 4.18
C LYS A 46 -3.64 17.57 5.30
N ASN A 47 -2.44 18.06 4.98
CA ASN A 47 -1.52 18.69 5.93
C ASN A 47 -1.16 17.79 7.13
N ASN A 48 -1.08 16.47 6.91
CA ASN A 48 -0.72 15.51 7.94
C ASN A 48 0.65 15.81 8.58
N SER A 49 0.65 16.19 9.87
CA SER A 49 1.85 16.56 10.62
C SER A 49 2.75 15.38 11.01
N TYR A 50 2.29 14.13 10.85
CA TYR A 50 3.11 12.94 11.11
C TYR A 50 4.18 12.70 10.03
N GLY A 51 4.19 13.49 8.95
CA GLY A 51 5.13 13.33 7.84
C GLY A 51 4.83 12.09 6.99
N HIS A 52 3.55 11.71 6.88
CA HIS A 52 3.10 10.61 6.03
C HIS A 52 2.24 11.12 4.87
N PRO A 53 2.27 10.46 3.69
CA PRO A 53 3.12 9.32 3.36
C PRO A 53 4.60 9.70 3.30
N SER A 54 5.47 8.80 3.74
CA SER A 54 6.91 9.04 3.73
C SER A 54 7.45 9.02 2.30
N LYS A 55 8.49 9.80 2.04
CA LYS A 55 9.17 9.79 0.74
C LYS A 55 9.64 8.38 0.35
N GLU A 56 10.15 7.61 1.30
CA GLU A 56 10.59 6.23 1.10
C GLU A 56 9.47 5.32 0.59
N VAL A 57 8.27 5.43 1.18
CA VAL A 57 7.11 4.65 0.72
C VAL A 57 6.69 5.06 -0.69
N LEU A 58 6.63 6.37 -0.97
CA LEU A 58 6.29 6.87 -2.31
C LEU A 58 7.31 6.41 -3.35
N ASP A 59 8.60 6.46 -3.04
CA ASP A 59 9.67 6.03 -3.93
C ASP A 59 9.62 4.51 -4.18
N MET A 60 9.34 3.70 -3.15
CA MET A 60 9.16 2.25 -3.30
C MET A 60 7.99 1.91 -4.24
N LEU A 61 6.85 2.60 -4.10
CA LEU A 61 5.68 2.39 -4.95
C LEU A 61 5.95 2.82 -6.40
N LYS A 62 6.59 3.98 -6.59
CA LYS A 62 6.98 4.51 -7.91
C LYS A 62 7.97 3.59 -8.61
N ALA A 63 8.98 3.08 -7.90
CA ALA A 63 10.00 2.19 -8.47
C ALA A 63 9.42 0.89 -9.03
N LYS A 64 8.23 0.48 -8.56
CA LYS A 64 7.50 -0.70 -9.04
C LYS A 64 6.39 -0.37 -10.05
N ASN A 65 6.29 0.88 -10.51
CA ASN A 65 5.23 1.36 -11.40
C ASN A 65 3.81 1.13 -10.84
N ILE A 66 3.66 1.15 -9.51
CA ILE A 66 2.36 0.97 -8.85
C ILE A 66 1.60 2.29 -8.93
N LYS A 67 0.34 2.27 -9.38
CA LYS A 67 -0.50 3.48 -9.40
C LYS A 67 -0.78 3.93 -7.97
N ILE A 68 -0.36 5.13 -7.60
CA ILE A 68 -0.59 5.70 -6.26
C ILE A 68 -1.88 6.54 -6.29
N ARG A 69 -2.77 6.29 -5.33
CA ARG A 69 -3.94 7.13 -5.05
C ARG A 69 -3.95 7.59 -3.60
N ARG A 70 -4.28 8.84 -3.33
CA ARG A 70 -4.22 9.42 -1.97
C ARG A 70 -5.48 10.19 -1.60
N THR A 71 -6.00 9.97 -0.39
CA THR A 71 -7.23 10.64 0.05
C THR A 71 -7.06 12.12 0.35
N ASP A 72 -5.84 12.59 0.64
CA ASP A 72 -5.56 14.02 0.82
C ASP A 72 -5.49 14.81 -0.49
N GLU A 73 -5.30 14.12 -1.62
CA GLU A 73 -5.28 14.69 -2.96
C GLU A 73 -6.62 14.51 -3.68
N GLU A 74 -7.25 13.34 -3.53
CA GLU A 74 -8.43 12.93 -4.31
C GLU A 74 -9.74 12.91 -3.51
N GLY A 75 -9.69 13.07 -2.18
CA GLY A 75 -10.84 12.85 -1.31
C GLY A 75 -11.21 11.38 -1.20
N ASP A 76 -12.49 11.05 -1.34
CA ASP A 76 -12.96 9.67 -1.28
C ASP A 76 -12.53 8.86 -2.51
N ILE A 77 -11.92 7.70 -2.26
CA ILE A 77 -11.44 6.79 -3.28
C ILE A 77 -12.39 5.59 -3.34
N VAL A 78 -13.25 5.59 -4.36
CA VAL A 78 -14.24 4.52 -4.60
C VAL A 78 -13.76 3.59 -5.72
N PHE A 79 -13.97 2.28 -5.54
CA PHE A 79 -13.71 1.26 -6.55
C PHE A 79 -15.00 0.52 -6.88
N LYS A 80 -15.23 0.28 -8.17
CA LYS A 80 -16.23 -0.67 -8.63
C LYS A 80 -15.51 -1.99 -8.91
N LEU A 81 -15.75 -2.99 -8.06
CA LEU A 81 -15.28 -4.34 -8.31
C LEU A 81 -16.17 -4.95 -9.40
N LYS A 82 -15.55 -5.70 -10.30
CA LYS A 82 -16.28 -6.53 -11.25
C LYS A 82 -16.32 -7.94 -10.67
N ASP A 83 -17.48 -8.57 -10.74
CA ASP A 83 -17.67 -9.99 -10.42
C ASP A 83 -16.96 -10.88 -11.46
#